data_AF-C7BU79-F1
#
_entry.id   AF-C7BU79-F1
#
_cell.length_a   1.000
_cell.length_b   1.000
_cell.length_c   1.000
_cell.angle_alpha   90.00
_cell.angle_beta   90.00
_cell.angle_gamma   90.00
#
_symmetry.space_group_name_H-M   'P 1'
#
loop_
_entity.id
_entity.type
_entity.pdbx_description
1 polymer ?
#
loop_
_entity_poly.entity_id
_entity_poly.type
_entity_poly.pdbx_seq_one_letter_code
_entity_poly.pdbx_strand_id
1 'polypeptide(L)'
;MKGNKIGSFIEAAIIVSGKTQALIAKEVGYEKANNLSMIKSGKLLLPVDKVPAFAKALGIDEANLLTLVLEERYPSLLEIFKKHAEILTEDEAKVLKAYRKAKSEESLDPDNIRHADMSKFFQDLANKYI
;
A
#
# COMPACT_ATOMS: atom_id res chain seq x y z
N MET A 1 -0.76 4.56 29.28
CA MET A 1 -1.15 3.61 28.21
C MET A 1 -0.61 4.15 26.90
N LYS A 2 0.10 3.33 26.12
CA LYS A 2 0.50 3.69 24.75
C LYS A 2 -0.80 4.00 23.99
N GLY A 3 -1.00 5.25 23.56
CA GLY A 3 -2.23 5.65 22.87
C GLY A 3 -2.39 4.80 21.60
N ASN A 4 -3.58 4.27 21.36
CA ASN A 4 -3.91 3.49 20.16
C ASN A 4 -3.81 4.39 18.93
N LYS A 5 -2.63 4.47 18.29
CA LYS A 5 -2.38 5.43 17.19
C LYS A 5 -3.28 5.09 16.01
N ILE A 6 -3.44 3.80 15.71
CA ILE A 6 -4.40 3.32 14.69
C ILE A 6 -5.81 3.84 14.99
N GLY A 7 -6.27 3.71 16.23
CA GLY A 7 -7.61 4.13 16.63
C GLY A 7 -7.84 5.63 16.44
N SER A 8 -6.91 6.46 16.91
CA SER A 8 -6.96 7.91 16.74
C SER A 8 -6.88 8.32 15.27
N PHE A 9 -6.05 7.64 14.47
CA PHE A 9 -5.94 7.89 13.04
C PHE A 9 -7.26 7.55 12.31
N ILE A 10 -7.85 6.39 12.59
CA ILE A 10 -9.14 5.99 12.01
C ILE A 10 -10.25 6.95 12.41
N GLU A 11 -10.26 7.42 13.67
CA GLU A 11 -11.23 8.42 14.13
C GLU A 11 -11.14 9.72 13.33
N ALA A 12 -9.93 10.26 13.16
CA ALA A 12 -9.71 11.45 12.34
C ALA A 12 -10.11 11.22 10.87
N ALA A 13 -9.74 10.07 10.29
CA ALA A 13 -10.06 9.73 8.92
C ALA A 13 -11.58 9.60 8.68
N ILE A 14 -12.33 9.07 9.64
CA ILE A 14 -13.80 9.02 9.57
C ILE A 14 -14.37 10.44 9.50
N ILE A 15 -13.90 11.35 10.35
CA ILE A 15 -14.36 12.75 10.36
C ILE A 15 -14.07 13.43 9.02
N VAL A 16 -12.84 13.29 8.51
CA VAL A 16 -12.42 13.89 7.23
C VAL A 16 -13.19 13.32 6.04
N SER A 17 -13.50 12.02 6.06
CA SER A 17 -14.24 11.38 4.96
C SER A 17 -15.67 11.89 4.79
N GLY A 18 -16.26 12.52 5.82
CA GLY A 18 -17.67 12.92 5.84
C GLY A 18 -18.67 11.77 5.83
N LYS A 19 -18.21 10.51 5.88
CA LYS A 19 -19.06 9.32 5.86
C LYS A 19 -19.50 8.91 7.26
N THR A 20 -20.68 8.31 7.35
CA THR A 20 -21.12 7.68 8.61
C THR A 20 -20.34 6.39 8.88
N GLN A 21 -20.17 6.06 10.16
CA GLN A 21 -19.51 4.79 10.54
C GLN A 21 -20.25 3.56 9.97
N ALA A 22 -21.58 3.62 9.87
CA ALA A 22 -22.38 2.54 9.29
C ALA A 22 -22.10 2.34 7.79
N LEU A 23 -21.94 3.43 7.04
CA LEU A 23 -21.56 3.37 5.63
C LEU A 23 -20.17 2.79 5.46
N ILE A 24 -19.19 3.28 6.24
CA ILE A 24 -17.81 2.77 6.18
C ILE A 24 -17.78 1.28 6.56
N ALA A 25 -18.47 0.87 7.62
CA ALA A 25 -18.57 -0.55 8.02
C ALA A 25 -19.06 -1.43 6.87
N LYS A 26 -20.10 -0.99 6.15
CA LYS A 26 -20.62 -1.68 4.97
C LYS A 26 -19.58 -1.74 3.84
N GLU A 27 -18.92 -0.63 3.53
CA GLU A 27 -17.90 -0.55 2.46
C GLU A 27 -16.69 -1.45 2.74
N VAL A 28 -16.27 -1.60 4.00
CA VAL A 28 -15.16 -2.48 4.39
C VAL A 28 -15.59 -3.94 4.61
N GLY A 29 -16.87 -4.25 4.43
CA GLY A 29 -17.42 -5.59 4.55
C GLY A 29 -17.52 -6.09 6.00
N TYR A 30 -17.91 -5.22 6.94
CA TYR A 30 -18.34 -5.61 8.27
C TYR A 30 -19.86 -5.68 8.36
N GLU A 31 -20.37 -6.80 8.85
CA GLU A 31 -21.81 -6.98 9.10
C GLU A 31 -22.32 -6.08 10.23
N LYS A 32 -21.46 -5.83 11.24
CA LYS A 32 -21.81 -5.05 12.42
C LYS A 32 -21.04 -3.73 12.44
N ALA A 33 -21.77 -2.62 12.51
CA ALA A 33 -21.18 -1.28 12.57
C ALA A 33 -20.33 -1.03 13.84
N ASN A 34 -20.52 -1.82 14.90
CA ASN A 34 -19.75 -1.69 16.14
C ASN A 34 -18.26 -2.05 15.98
N ASN A 35 -17.87 -2.75 14.91
CA ASN A 35 -16.46 -3.09 14.65
C ASN A 35 -15.59 -1.82 14.52
N LEU A 36 -16.09 -0.76 13.89
CA LEU A 36 -15.36 0.52 13.81
C LEU A 36 -15.13 1.13 15.19
N SER A 37 -16.16 1.15 16.04
CA SER A 37 -16.04 1.63 17.43
C SER A 37 -15.04 0.80 18.24
N MET A 38 -15.01 -0.52 18.03
CA MET A 38 -14.04 -1.40 18.68
C MET A 38 -12.61 -1.17 18.19
N ILE A 39 -12.42 -0.89 16.90
CA ILE A 39 -11.10 -0.55 16.33
C ILE A 39 -10.59 0.78 16.89
N LYS A 40 -11.43 1.82 16.90
CA LYS A 40 -11.07 3.13 17.49
C LYS A 40 -10.65 3.02 18.95
N SER A 41 -11.39 2.24 19.73
CA SER A 41 -11.08 2.02 21.16
C SER A 41 -9.96 1.02 21.41
N GLY A 42 -9.43 0.36 20.38
CA GLY A 42 -8.35 -0.63 20.49
C GLY A 42 -8.79 -2.00 21.01
N LYS A 43 -10.11 -2.20 21.17
CA LYS A 43 -10.71 -3.49 21.57
C LYS A 43 -10.73 -4.50 20.44
N LEU A 44 -10.65 -4.03 19.19
CA LEU A 44 -10.48 -4.85 17.99
C LEU A 44 -9.28 -4.34 17.22
N LEU A 45 -8.45 -5.25 16.73
CA LEU A 45 -7.33 -4.87 15.88
C LEU A 45 -7.83 -4.60 14.45
N LEU A 46 -7.22 -3.62 13.78
CA LEU A 46 -7.39 -3.46 12.35
C LEU A 46 -6.71 -4.63 11.61
N PRO A 47 -7.45 -5.47 10.86
CA PRO A 47 -6.87 -6.57 10.11
C PRO A 47 -6.06 -6.06 8.91
N VAL A 48 -4.88 -6.64 8.68
CA VAL A 48 -3.98 -6.22 7.58
C VAL A 48 -4.64 -6.44 6.21
N ASP A 49 -5.37 -7.52 6.05
CA ASP A 49 -6.15 -7.88 4.85
C ASP A 49 -7.28 -6.89 4.53
N LYS A 50 -7.75 -6.11 5.52
CA LYS A 50 -8.77 -5.08 5.33
C LYS A 50 -8.21 -3.68 5.07
N VAL A 51 -6.89 -3.49 5.13
CA VAL A 51 -6.25 -2.19 4.86
C VAL A 51 -6.68 -1.59 3.52
N PRO A 52 -6.73 -2.33 2.38
CA PRO A 52 -7.17 -1.77 1.10
C PRO A 52 -8.63 -1.27 1.13
N ALA A 53 -9.50 -2.03 1.80
CA ALA A 53 -10.91 -1.68 1.90
C ALA A 53 -11.11 -0.42 2.76
N PHE A 54 -10.37 -0.31 3.87
CA PHE A 54 -10.36 0.88 4.72
C PHE A 54 -9.79 2.09 3.99
N ALA A 55 -8.69 1.93 3.27
CA ALA A 55 -8.06 3.00 2.51
C ALA A 55 -9.05 3.61 1.49
N LYS A 56 -9.71 2.73 0.72
CA LYS A 56 -10.76 3.12 -0.22
C LYS A 56 -11.96 3.77 0.45
N ALA A 57 -12.46 3.19 1.55
CA ALA A 57 -13.65 3.69 2.23
C ALA A 57 -13.43 5.07 2.85
N LEU A 58 -12.24 5.29 3.42
CA LEU A 58 -11.87 6.53 4.11
C LEU A 58 -11.24 7.59 3.19
N GLY A 59 -10.88 7.24 1.95
CA GLY A 59 -10.21 8.14 1.03
C GLY A 59 -8.79 8.49 1.46
N ILE A 60 -8.08 7.53 2.05
CA ILE A 60 -6.71 7.70 2.54
C ILE A 60 -5.74 6.85 1.71
N ASP A 61 -4.47 7.23 1.72
CA ASP A 61 -3.42 6.44 1.09
C ASP A 61 -3.23 5.09 1.80
N GLU A 62 -3.24 4.02 1.01
CA GLU A 62 -3.16 2.64 1.52
C GLU A 62 -1.78 2.33 2.14
N ALA A 63 -0.71 2.81 1.52
CA ALA A 63 0.66 2.56 1.99
C ALA A 63 0.91 3.24 3.35
N ASN A 64 0.34 4.43 3.56
CA ASN A 64 0.37 5.14 4.83
C ASN A 64 -0.39 4.37 5.92
N LEU A 65 -1.60 3.88 5.63
CA LEU A 65 -2.37 3.08 6.58
C LEU A 65 -1.66 1.75 6.92
N LEU A 66 -1.11 1.06 5.91
CA LEU A 66 -0.35 -0.17 6.10
C LEU A 66 0.89 0.08 6.96
N THR A 67 1.64 1.14 6.67
CA THR A 67 2.84 1.53 7.42
C THR A 67 2.51 1.76 8.89
N LEU A 68 1.41 2.45 9.20
CA LEU A 68 0.96 2.65 10.58
C LEU A 68 0.63 1.32 11.28
N VAL A 69 -0.07 0.41 10.59
CA VAL A 69 -0.41 -0.92 11.14
C VAL A 69 0.86 -1.73 11.42
N LEU A 70 1.83 -1.71 10.51
CA LEU A 70 3.10 -2.40 10.68
C LEU A 70 3.97 -1.77 11.77
N GLU A 71 4.03 -0.44 11.86
CA GLU A 71 4.80 0.25 12.91
C GLU A 71 4.30 -0.14 14.31
N GLU A 72 2.98 -0.17 14.51
CA GLU A 72 2.40 -0.41 15.82
C GLU A 72 2.41 -1.89 16.24
N ARG A 73 2.26 -2.82 15.27
CA ARG A 73 2.09 -4.25 15.56
C ARG A 73 3.25 -5.14 15.14
N TYR A 74 3.99 -4.75 14.11
CA TYR A 74 5.02 -5.56 13.47
C TYR A 74 6.27 -4.72 13.14
N PRO A 75 6.86 -3.99 14.11
CA PRO A 75 7.94 -3.04 13.83
C PRO A 75 9.15 -3.70 13.15
N SER A 76 9.53 -4.92 13.55
CA SER A 76 10.62 -5.66 12.89
C SER A 76 10.31 -6.00 11.43
N LEU A 77 9.05 -6.30 11.09
CA LEU A 77 8.63 -6.54 9.72
C LEU A 77 8.67 -5.25 8.89
N LEU A 78 8.28 -4.12 9.49
CA LEU A 78 8.39 -2.81 8.83
C LEU A 78 9.86 -2.47 8.53
N GLU A 79 10.78 -2.73 9.45
CA GLU A 79 12.21 -2.48 9.22
C GLU A 79 12.79 -3.38 8.12
N ILE A 80 12.40 -4.66 8.08
CA ILE A 80 12.75 -5.55 6.97
C ILE A 80 12.16 -5.01 5.66
N PHE A 81 10.90 -4.58 5.66
CA PHE A 81 10.25 -4.04 4.48
C PHE A 81 10.99 -2.79 3.99
N LYS A 82 11.26 -1.80 4.85
CA LYS A 82 12.01 -0.58 4.50
C LYS A 82 13.41 -0.85 3.98
N LYS A 83 14.08 -1.89 4.49
CA LYS A 83 15.42 -2.28 4.03
C LYS A 83 15.44 -2.80 2.58
N HIS A 84 14.34 -3.39 2.12
CA HIS A 84 14.25 -4.05 0.80
C HIS A 84 13.29 -3.35 -0.17
N ALA A 85 12.39 -2.52 0.32
CA ALA A 85 11.46 -1.74 -0.48
C ALA A 85 12.10 -0.40 -0.82
N GLU A 86 12.69 -0.30 -2.00
CA GLU A 86 13.12 0.99 -2.54
C GLU A 86 11.91 1.86 -2.87
N ILE A 87 11.96 3.13 -2.46
CA ILE A 87 10.95 4.12 -2.86
C ILE A 87 11.26 4.50 -4.30
N LEU A 88 10.44 4.00 -5.22
CA LEU A 88 10.51 4.38 -6.62
C LEU A 88 9.88 5.75 -6.81
N THR A 89 10.56 6.62 -7.53
CA THR A 89 9.96 7.82 -8.11
C THR A 89 8.85 7.42 -9.11
N GLU A 90 7.96 8.36 -9.45
CA GLU A 90 6.89 8.09 -10.43
C GLU A 90 7.44 7.61 -11.77
N ASP A 91 8.58 8.14 -12.20
CA ASP A 91 9.20 7.79 -13.47
C ASP A 91 9.87 6.40 -13.40
N GLU A 92 10.56 6.08 -12.31
CA GLU A 92 11.08 4.72 -12.09
C GLU A 92 9.95 3.68 -12.02
N ALA A 93 8.82 4.02 -11.39
CA ALA A 93 7.65 3.16 -11.34
C ALA A 93 7.04 2.94 -12.74
N LYS A 94 6.96 3.98 -13.58
CA LYS A 94 6.51 3.86 -14.98
C LYS A 94 7.46 2.96 -15.77
N VAL A 95 8.77 3.14 -15.62
CA VAL A 95 9.80 2.34 -16.29
C VAL A 95 9.68 0.87 -15.87
N LEU A 96 9.59 0.58 -14.58
CA LEU A 96 9.44 -0.79 -14.07
C LEU A 96 8.12 -1.44 -14.52
N LYS A 97 7.03 -0.67 -14.58
CA LYS A 97 5.73 -1.17 -15.08
C LYS A 97 5.80 -1.50 -16.57
N ALA A 98 6.43 -0.63 -17.37
CA ALA A 98 6.64 -0.86 -18.80
C ALA A 98 7.54 -2.09 -19.03
N TYR A 99 8.60 -2.22 -18.25
CA TYR A 99 9.49 -3.38 -18.24
C TYR A 99 8.74 -4.69 -17.94
N ARG A 100 7.98 -4.74 -16.84
CA ARG A 100 7.17 -5.92 -16.44
C ARG A 100 6.15 -6.33 -17.49
N LYS A 101 5.59 -5.38 -18.24
CA LYS A 101 4.63 -5.66 -19.33
C LYS A 101 5.31 -6.21 -20.58
N ALA A 102 6.55 -5.81 -20.83
CA ALA A 102 7.30 -6.23 -22.01
C ALA A 102 7.91 -7.64 -21.87
N LYS A 103 8.30 -8.05 -20.65
CA LYS A 103 8.91 -9.38 -20.44
C LYS A 103 7.89 -10.47 -20.13
N SER A 104 8.00 -11.58 -20.86
CA SER A 104 7.43 -12.88 -20.52
C SER A 104 8.54 -13.77 -19.95
N GLU A 105 8.44 -14.09 -18.66
CA GLU A 105 9.16 -15.13 -17.88
C GLU A 105 10.71 -15.20 -17.85
N GLU A 106 11.46 -14.54 -18.72
CA GLU A 106 12.93 -14.62 -18.67
C GLU A 106 13.49 -13.77 -17.51
N SER A 107 14.31 -14.31 -16.61
CA SER A 107 14.95 -13.52 -15.55
C SER A 107 16.05 -12.61 -16.12
N LEU A 108 16.31 -11.46 -15.50
CA LEU A 108 17.55 -10.72 -15.73
C LEU A 108 18.58 -11.22 -14.72
N ASP A 109 19.76 -11.54 -15.22
CA ASP A 109 20.95 -11.69 -14.39
C ASP A 109 21.56 -10.29 -14.18
N PRO A 110 21.48 -9.70 -12.96
CA PRO A 110 21.97 -8.35 -12.70
C PRO A 110 23.46 -8.19 -13.00
N ASP A 111 24.23 -9.28 -12.91
CA ASP A 111 25.69 -9.28 -13.09
C ASP A 111 26.10 -9.44 -14.57
N ASN A 112 25.14 -9.68 -15.46
CA ASN A 112 25.38 -9.91 -16.89
C ASN A 112 24.48 -9.06 -17.80
N ILE A 113 24.03 -7.89 -17.31
CA ILE A 113 23.31 -6.91 -18.13
C ILE A 113 24.30 -6.23 -19.08
N ARG A 114 24.29 -6.60 -20.36
CA ARG A 114 25.06 -5.86 -21.37
C ARG A 114 24.36 -4.54 -21.66
N HIS A 115 25.10 -3.43 -21.61
CA HIS A 115 24.59 -2.08 -21.91
C HIS A 115 23.87 -1.96 -23.27
N ALA A 116 24.28 -2.78 -24.26
CA ALA A 116 23.66 -2.84 -25.57
C ALA A 116 22.23 -3.40 -25.55
N ASP A 117 21.95 -4.38 -24.68
CA ASP A 117 20.65 -5.05 -24.58
C ASP A 117 19.61 -4.12 -23.92
N MET A 118 20.03 -3.34 -22.92
CA MET A 118 19.17 -2.35 -22.27
C MET A 118 18.86 -1.14 -23.16
N SER A 119 19.85 -0.63 -23.90
CA SER A 119 19.62 0.51 -24.81
C SER A 119 18.62 0.17 -25.91
N LYS A 120 18.75 -1.03 -26.51
CA LYS A 120 17.80 -1.51 -27.52
C LYS A 120 16.41 -1.75 -26.93
N PHE A 121 16.34 -2.36 -25.75
CA PHE A 121 15.08 -2.58 -25.04
C PHE A 121 14.33 -1.28 -24.71
N PHE A 122 15.04 -0.25 -24.21
CA PHE A 122 14.43 1.05 -23.93
C PHE A 122 14.07 1.82 -25.20
N GLN A 123 14.85 1.70 -26.28
CA GLN A 123 14.47 2.24 -27.59
C GLN A 123 13.20 1.58 -28.14
N ASP A 124 13.11 0.25 -28.07
CA ASP A 124 11.92 -0.49 -28.52
C ASP A 124 10.69 -0.18 -27.66
N LEU A 125 10.87 0.02 -26.35
CA LEU A 125 9.82 0.49 -25.44
C LEU A 125 9.35 1.91 -25.78
N ALA A 126 10.28 2.83 -26.00
CA ALA A 126 9.96 4.21 -26.37
C ALA A 126 9.17 4.25 -27.69
N ASN A 127 9.63 3.52 -28.71
CA ASN A 127 8.98 3.48 -30.01
C ASN A 127 7.58 2.82 -30.01
N LYS A 128 7.27 2.00 -29.01
CA LYS A 128 6.01 1.26 -28.94
C LYS A 128 4.93 1.94 -28.11
N TYR A 129 5.30 2.86 -27.21
CA TYR A 129 4.40 3.43 -26.22
C TYR A 129 4.48 4.96 -26.05
N ILE A 130 5.38 5.64 -26.77
CA ILE A 130 5.49 7.10 -26.87
C ILE A 130 5.31 7.46 -28.35
#